data_AF-A0A0S9KCR6-F1
#
_entry.id   AF-A0A0S9KCR6-F1
#
_cell.length_a   1.000
_cell.length_b   1.000
_cell.length_c   1.000
_cell.angle_alpha   90.00
_cell.angle_beta   90.00
_cell.angle_gamma   90.00
#
_symmetry.space_group_name_H-M   'P 1'
#
loop_
_entity.id
_entity.type
_entity.pdbx_description
1 polymer ?
#
loop_
_entity_poly.entity_id
_entity_poly.type
_entity_poly.pdbx_seq_one_letter_code
_entity_poly.pdbx_strand_id
1 'polypeptide(L)'
;MTENQPTAAQLARQNVRDGDGKYETYVPTGPDQAVTDALTLEADPLDSIGGDPIDFDTEGGMASFRPVEIGQDADVFMAVDISRDEDGGGFWVEGLTEFRFLDFKPDNRTAAQWIGDLDRKQPAAIGFLEGRYGASVDLPDYEDELEQIRFTVRLEGRDTLTREQAFHALWEQTGGVQFHNESDHGTFGSENLGRLLHEELVDSIVIGDRWAVINEAAEMELADAMLDVNGKVGGTREITDPVAVICAGELLAISAEDTPELRKLNRYGYCNQARAAIELGKIYDSNPTNNDDLARLHMLGTWLVAKRNGRI
;
A
#
# COMPACT_ATOMS: atom_id res chain seq x y z
N MET A 1 -29.68 -16.77 -41.17
CA MET A 1 -28.46 -17.00 -40.38
C MET A 1 -27.42 -16.06 -40.94
N THR A 2 -27.30 -14.89 -40.33
CA THR A 2 -26.32 -13.86 -40.72
C THR A 2 -25.10 -14.06 -39.85
N GLU A 3 -23.95 -14.33 -40.47
CA GLU A 3 -22.64 -14.40 -39.81
C GLU A 3 -22.29 -13.03 -39.23
N ASN A 4 -22.05 -12.98 -37.92
CA ASN A 4 -21.55 -11.78 -37.26
C ASN A 4 -20.12 -11.52 -37.74
N GLN A 5 -19.92 -10.43 -38.50
CA GLN A 5 -18.58 -9.94 -38.76
C GLN A 5 -17.96 -9.40 -37.47
N PRO A 6 -16.65 -9.65 -37.24
CA PRO A 6 -15.96 -9.19 -36.04
C PRO A 6 -15.87 -7.67 -36.00
N THR A 7 -15.94 -7.10 -34.79
CA THR A 7 -15.85 -5.65 -34.56
C THR A 7 -14.41 -5.14 -34.79
N ALA A 8 -14.25 -3.83 -35.00
CA ALA A 8 -12.93 -3.21 -35.20
C ALA A 8 -11.94 -3.50 -34.05
N ALA A 9 -12.44 -3.60 -32.81
CA ALA A 9 -11.65 -3.99 -31.64
C ALA A 9 -11.23 -5.48 -31.64
N GLN A 10 -12.01 -6.35 -32.30
CA GLN A 10 -11.68 -7.77 -32.47
C GLN A 10 -10.66 -7.97 -33.60
N LEU A 11 -10.69 -7.13 -34.63
CA LEU A 11 -9.68 -7.11 -35.69
C LEU A 11 -8.33 -6.57 -35.16
N ALA A 12 -8.34 -5.59 -34.27
CA ALA A 12 -7.12 -5.04 -33.64
C ALA A 12 -6.37 -6.06 -32.73
N ARG A 13 -7.03 -7.14 -32.29
CA ARG A 13 -6.43 -8.17 -31.43
C ARG A 13 -6.03 -9.45 -32.18
N GLN A 14 -6.21 -9.53 -33.49
CA GLN A 14 -5.78 -10.69 -34.28
C GLN A 14 -4.29 -10.61 -34.59
N ASN A 15 -3.47 -11.01 -33.61
CA ASN A 15 -2.05 -11.31 -33.81
C ASN A 15 -1.91 -12.56 -34.68
N VAL A 16 -1.66 -12.39 -35.98
CA VAL A 16 -1.25 -13.49 -36.86
C VAL A 16 0.24 -13.74 -36.63
N ARG A 17 0.60 -14.96 -36.21
CA ARG A 17 1.99 -15.43 -36.18
C ARG A 17 2.37 -15.95 -37.56
N ASP A 18 3.57 -15.63 -38.01
CA ASP A 18 4.16 -16.28 -39.18
C ASP A 18 4.56 -17.73 -38.88
N GLY A 19 4.97 -18.47 -39.92
CA GLY A 19 5.39 -19.87 -39.82
C GLY A 19 6.62 -20.12 -38.93
N ASP A 20 7.33 -19.07 -38.51
CA ASP A 20 8.52 -19.13 -37.65
C ASP A 20 8.27 -18.57 -36.22
N GLY A 21 7.02 -18.19 -35.92
CA GLY A 21 6.58 -17.84 -34.56
C GLY A 21 6.95 -16.44 -34.09
N LYS A 22 7.33 -15.52 -34.97
CA LYS A 22 7.56 -14.11 -34.62
C LYS A 22 6.31 -13.26 -34.89
N TYR A 23 6.17 -12.17 -34.14
CA TYR A 23 5.11 -11.18 -34.35
C TYR A 23 5.52 -10.26 -35.49
N GLU A 24 4.80 -10.29 -36.61
CA GLU A 24 4.86 -9.20 -37.59
C GLU A 24 3.94 -8.08 -37.08
N THR A 25 4.55 -6.97 -36.64
CA THR A 25 3.82 -5.76 -36.28
C THR A 25 3.15 -5.23 -37.55
N TYR A 26 1.83 -5.29 -37.61
CA TYR A 26 1.07 -4.65 -38.67
C TYR A 26 1.36 -3.16 -38.64
N VAL A 27 2.05 -2.64 -39.67
CA VAL A 27 2.19 -1.21 -39.94
C VAL A 27 1.17 -0.89 -41.04
N PRO A 28 0.00 -0.32 -40.70
CA PRO A 28 -0.96 0.06 -41.72
C PRO A 28 -0.35 1.14 -42.61
N THR A 29 -0.58 1.05 -43.92
CA THR A 29 -0.23 2.11 -44.88
C THR A 29 -1.48 2.64 -45.55
N GLY A 30 -1.55 3.94 -45.78
CA GLY A 30 -2.71 4.61 -46.38
C GLY A 30 -3.68 5.18 -45.33
N PRO A 31 -4.99 5.34 -45.63
CA PRO A 31 -5.95 6.06 -44.77
C PRO A 31 -6.12 5.47 -43.36
N ASP A 32 -5.71 4.21 -43.13
CA ASP A 32 -5.67 3.58 -41.81
C ASP A 32 -4.51 4.08 -40.92
N GLN A 33 -3.49 4.69 -41.53
CA GLN A 33 -2.41 5.35 -40.79
C GLN A 33 -2.92 6.60 -40.06
N ALA A 34 -3.94 7.29 -40.60
CA ALA A 34 -4.57 8.41 -39.91
C ALA A 34 -5.39 7.98 -38.68
N VAL A 35 -5.93 6.76 -38.68
CA VAL A 35 -6.63 6.18 -37.50
C VAL A 35 -5.62 5.76 -36.45
N THR A 36 -4.46 5.26 -36.88
CA THR A 36 -3.37 4.86 -35.97
C THR A 36 -2.68 6.09 -35.40
N ASP A 37 -2.40 7.12 -36.20
CA ASP A 37 -1.88 8.40 -35.73
C ASP A 37 -2.90 9.08 -34.81
N ALA A 38 -4.21 8.97 -35.06
CA ALA A 38 -5.24 9.47 -34.14
C ALA A 38 -5.33 8.67 -32.83
N LEU A 39 -4.98 7.38 -32.83
CA LEU A 39 -4.87 6.54 -31.63
C LEU A 39 -3.52 6.71 -30.91
N THR A 40 -2.46 7.08 -31.62
CA THR A 40 -1.14 7.39 -31.03
C THR A 40 -1.09 8.84 -30.52
N LEU A 41 -1.98 9.69 -31.02
CA LEU A 41 -2.37 11.01 -30.49
C LEU A 41 -3.62 10.93 -29.58
N GLU A 42 -3.97 9.76 -29.04
CA GLU A 42 -4.75 9.73 -27.81
C GLU A 42 -3.88 10.34 -26.72
N ALA A 43 -3.93 11.67 -26.66
CA ALA A 43 -3.47 12.45 -25.54
C ALA A 43 -3.93 11.73 -24.29
N ASP A 44 -3.02 11.60 -23.31
CA ASP A 44 -3.35 11.12 -21.98
C ASP A 44 -4.71 11.71 -21.60
N PRO A 45 -5.75 10.93 -21.25
CA PRO A 45 -7.09 11.45 -21.00
C PRO A 45 -7.09 12.64 -20.03
N LEU A 46 -6.07 12.76 -19.17
CA LEU A 46 -5.75 13.98 -18.40
C LEU A 46 -5.62 15.24 -19.28
N ASP A 47 -4.89 15.23 -20.40
CA ASP A 47 -4.68 16.37 -21.31
C ASP A 47 -5.97 16.92 -21.94
N SER A 48 -7.06 16.15 -21.94
CA SER A 48 -8.33 16.55 -22.56
C SER A 48 -9.31 17.26 -21.62
N ILE A 49 -9.02 17.31 -20.31
CA ILE A 49 -9.90 17.91 -19.29
C ILE A 49 -9.59 19.41 -19.19
N GLY A 50 -10.28 20.18 -20.04
CA GLY A 50 -10.06 21.62 -20.20
C GLY A 50 -10.52 22.46 -19.02
N GLY A 51 -9.54 23.05 -18.31
CA GLY A 51 -9.70 24.12 -17.33
C GLY A 51 -8.60 25.18 -17.53
N ASP A 52 -8.66 26.27 -16.78
CA ASP A 52 -7.57 27.27 -16.80
C ASP A 52 -6.31 26.66 -16.16
N PRO A 53 -5.11 26.87 -16.75
CA PRO A 53 -3.86 26.41 -16.15
C PRO A 53 -3.67 27.01 -14.75
N ILE A 54 -3.11 26.21 -13.84
CA ILE A 54 -2.70 26.68 -12.53
C ILE A 54 -1.50 27.61 -12.72
N ASP A 55 -1.64 28.85 -12.26
CA ASP A 55 -0.53 29.80 -12.20
C ASP A 55 0.24 29.58 -10.90
N PHE A 56 1.51 29.21 -11.02
CA PHE A 56 2.41 29.08 -9.89
C PHE A 56 3.23 30.37 -9.80
N ASP A 57 2.86 31.25 -8.87
CA ASP A 57 3.45 32.59 -8.72
C ASP A 57 4.99 32.58 -8.48
N THR A 58 5.60 31.43 -8.15
CA THR A 58 7.04 31.28 -7.86
C THR A 58 7.60 29.89 -8.23
N GLU A 59 8.91 29.78 -8.47
CA GLU A 59 9.63 28.48 -8.47
C GLU A 59 9.44 27.79 -7.11
N GLY A 60 9.05 26.51 -7.11
CA GLY A 60 8.56 25.80 -5.91
C GLY A 60 7.14 26.18 -5.48
N GLY A 61 6.37 26.84 -6.36
CA GLY A 61 5.01 27.26 -6.08
C GLY A 61 4.12 26.09 -5.67
N MET A 62 3.39 26.30 -4.58
CA MET A 62 2.28 25.44 -4.16
C MET A 62 0.97 26.10 -4.54
N ALA A 63 0.04 25.30 -5.04
CA ALA A 63 -1.34 25.69 -5.30
C ALA A 63 -2.28 24.72 -4.59
N SER A 64 -3.32 25.25 -3.95
CA SER A 64 -4.33 24.44 -3.27
C SER A 64 -5.72 24.84 -3.77
N PHE A 65 -6.61 23.87 -3.89
CA PHE A 65 -8.02 24.13 -4.17
C PHE A 65 -8.91 23.08 -3.52
N ARG A 66 -10.18 23.42 -3.31
CA ARG A 66 -11.20 22.44 -2.90
C ARG A 66 -11.90 21.87 -4.14
N PRO A 67 -12.25 20.58 -4.19
CA PRO A 67 -12.95 20.00 -5.34
C PRO A 67 -14.25 20.74 -5.74
N VAL A 68 -14.96 21.31 -4.77
CA VAL A 68 -16.15 22.15 -5.04
C VAL A 68 -15.87 23.38 -5.88
N GLU A 69 -14.63 23.88 -5.91
CA GLU A 69 -14.23 25.02 -6.74
C GLU A 69 -14.19 24.68 -8.23
N ILE A 70 -14.06 23.40 -8.57
CA ILE A 70 -14.10 22.86 -9.95
C ILE A 70 -15.40 22.08 -10.23
N GLY A 71 -16.41 22.25 -9.38
CA GLY A 71 -17.72 21.61 -9.54
C GLY A 71 -17.74 20.10 -9.25
N GLN A 72 -16.72 19.59 -8.56
CA GLN A 72 -16.67 18.20 -8.08
C GLN A 72 -17.15 18.10 -6.62
N ASP A 73 -17.58 16.92 -6.21
CA ASP A 73 -17.93 16.67 -4.81
C ASP A 73 -16.66 16.60 -3.94
N ALA A 74 -16.77 17.01 -2.68
CA ALA A 74 -15.70 16.97 -1.68
C ALA A 74 -15.83 15.74 -0.77
N ASP A 75 -16.55 14.72 -1.23
CA ASP A 75 -16.83 13.47 -0.53
C ASP A 75 -15.59 12.56 -0.47
N VAL A 76 -14.81 12.49 -1.56
CA VAL A 76 -13.57 11.71 -1.64
C VAL A 76 -12.36 12.49 -1.16
N PHE A 77 -12.24 13.75 -1.58
CA PHE A 77 -11.14 14.64 -1.21
C PHE A 77 -11.68 15.95 -0.67
N MET A 78 -11.18 16.39 0.47
CA MET A 78 -11.53 17.67 1.09
C MET A 78 -10.71 18.83 0.51
N ALA A 79 -9.47 18.53 0.14
CA ALA A 79 -8.53 19.48 -0.44
C ALA A 79 -7.60 18.75 -1.42
N VAL A 80 -7.12 19.49 -2.41
CA VAL A 80 -6.08 19.06 -3.34
C VAL A 80 -4.96 20.08 -3.31
N ASP A 81 -3.77 19.62 -2.96
CA ASP A 81 -2.53 20.39 -2.95
C ASP A 81 -1.67 19.96 -4.14
N ILE A 82 -1.06 20.94 -4.81
CA ILE A 82 -0.24 20.73 -5.99
C ILE A 82 1.06 21.46 -5.77
N SER A 83 2.17 20.75 -5.92
CA SER A 83 3.51 21.33 -5.92
C SER A 83 4.23 21.00 -7.21
N ARG A 84 4.99 21.96 -7.72
CA ARG A 84 5.87 21.73 -8.86
C ARG A 84 7.11 20.99 -8.39
N ASP A 85 7.54 20.00 -9.18
CA ASP A 85 8.81 19.31 -8.94
C ASP A 85 9.97 20.31 -9.02
N GLU A 86 10.92 20.21 -8.09
CA GLU A 86 12.06 21.14 -7.98
C GLU A 86 12.93 21.11 -9.23
N ASP A 87 13.07 19.93 -9.85
CA ASP A 87 13.83 19.72 -11.09
C ASP A 87 13.05 20.12 -12.35
N GLY A 88 11.81 20.61 -12.20
CA GLY A 88 10.94 21.03 -13.30
C GLY A 88 10.37 19.88 -14.14
N GLY A 89 10.54 18.62 -13.70
CA GLY A 89 10.15 17.42 -14.43
C GLY A 89 8.67 17.02 -14.34
N GLY A 90 7.85 17.77 -13.61
CA GLY A 90 6.43 17.48 -13.44
C GLY A 90 5.80 18.14 -12.22
N PHE A 91 4.70 17.54 -11.75
CA PHE A 91 3.94 18.00 -10.59
C PHE A 91 3.69 16.85 -9.61
N TRP A 92 3.74 17.17 -8.33
CA TRP A 92 3.20 16.33 -7.27
C TRP A 92 1.81 16.83 -6.93
N VAL A 93 0.84 15.92 -6.95
CA VAL A 93 -0.54 16.21 -6.59
C VAL A 93 -0.88 15.37 -5.37
N GLU A 94 -1.37 16.02 -4.33
CA GLU A 94 -1.78 15.42 -3.06
C GLU A 94 -3.28 15.67 -2.82
N GLY A 95 -4.03 14.60 -2.59
CA GLY A 95 -5.42 14.65 -2.16
C GLY A 95 -5.51 14.36 -0.68
N LEU A 96 -6.20 15.21 0.06
CA LEU A 96 -6.39 15.09 1.50
C LEU A 96 -7.85 14.71 1.81
N THR A 97 -8.05 13.75 2.71
CA THR A 97 -9.34 13.54 3.37
C THR A 97 -9.16 13.27 4.86
N GLU A 98 -10.19 13.60 5.63
CA GLU A 98 -10.25 13.34 7.07
C GLU A 98 -11.14 12.12 7.36
N PHE A 99 -10.83 11.41 8.43
CA PHE A 99 -11.63 10.29 8.93
C PHE A 99 -11.53 10.19 10.46
N ARG A 100 -12.36 9.33 11.06
CA ARG A 100 -12.21 8.92 12.47
C ARG A 100 -12.13 7.42 12.56
N PHE A 101 -11.15 6.89 13.28
CA PHE A 101 -11.13 5.45 13.54
C PHE A 101 -12.39 4.96 14.26
N LEU A 102 -13.02 5.81 15.08
CA LEU A 102 -14.24 5.47 15.80
C LEU A 102 -15.44 5.23 14.88
N ASP A 103 -15.47 5.85 13.69
CA ASP A 103 -16.54 5.66 12.72
C ASP A 103 -16.50 4.25 12.13
N PHE A 104 -15.34 3.60 12.14
CA PHE A 104 -15.11 2.24 11.65
C PHE A 104 -15.25 1.16 12.73
N LYS A 105 -15.76 1.52 13.91
CA LYS A 105 -15.88 0.60 15.05
C LYS A 105 -16.85 -0.55 14.74
N PRO A 106 -16.44 -1.82 14.84
CA PRO A 106 -17.35 -2.96 14.70
C PRO A 106 -18.54 -2.91 15.66
N ASP A 107 -19.73 -3.35 15.21
CA ASP A 107 -20.97 -3.35 16.00
C ASP A 107 -20.87 -4.19 17.28
N ASN A 108 -20.07 -5.25 17.24
CA ASN A 108 -19.87 -6.18 18.37
C ASN A 108 -18.83 -5.68 19.40
N ARG A 109 -18.31 -4.44 19.27
CA ARG A 109 -17.29 -3.85 20.14
C ARG A 109 -17.80 -2.55 20.77
N THR A 110 -17.39 -2.30 22.01
CA THR A 110 -17.57 -0.98 22.64
C THR A 110 -16.51 0.00 22.13
N ALA A 111 -16.78 1.30 22.21
CA ALA A 111 -15.80 2.34 21.83
C ALA A 111 -14.48 2.19 22.60
N ALA A 112 -14.55 1.93 23.91
CA ALA A 112 -13.36 1.74 24.74
C ALA A 112 -12.54 0.50 24.35
N GLN A 113 -13.19 -0.61 23.97
CA GLN A 113 -12.48 -1.80 23.49
C GLN A 113 -11.79 -1.54 22.15
N TRP A 114 -12.44 -0.78 21.28
CA TRP A 114 -11.91 -0.46 19.96
C TRP A 114 -10.73 0.49 20.04
N ILE A 115 -10.85 1.58 20.78
CA ILE A 115 -9.75 2.52 21.06
C ILE A 115 -8.58 1.79 21.72
N GLY A 116 -8.84 0.95 22.73
CA GLY A 116 -7.78 0.16 23.37
C GLY A 116 -7.10 -0.87 22.46
N ASP A 117 -7.77 -1.34 21.40
CA ASP A 117 -7.14 -2.19 20.38
C ASP A 117 -6.32 -1.34 19.40
N LEU A 118 -6.85 -0.19 18.97
CA LEU A 118 -6.16 0.76 18.11
C LEU A 118 -4.90 1.31 18.77
N ASP A 119 -4.96 1.78 20.02
CA ASP A 119 -3.78 2.32 20.73
C ASP A 119 -2.65 1.28 20.80
N ARG A 120 -3.00 0.02 21.10
CA ARG A 120 -2.02 -1.07 21.18
C ARG A 120 -1.50 -1.52 19.83
N LYS A 121 -2.29 -1.35 18.77
CA LYS A 121 -1.99 -1.87 17.43
C LYS A 121 -1.92 -0.79 16.35
N GLN A 122 -1.69 0.45 16.75
CA GLN A 122 -1.66 1.62 15.88
C GLN A 122 -0.68 1.46 14.70
N PRO A 123 0.54 0.90 14.86
CA PRO A 123 1.43 0.64 13.72
C PRO A 123 0.82 -0.28 12.66
N ALA A 124 0.06 -1.29 13.09
CA ALA A 124 -0.62 -2.20 12.18
C ALA A 124 -1.82 -1.53 11.49
N ALA A 125 -2.56 -0.68 12.22
CA ALA A 125 -3.65 0.12 11.63
C ALA A 125 -3.14 1.06 10.53
N ILE A 126 -2.09 1.84 10.84
CA ILE A 126 -1.46 2.76 9.89
C ILE A 126 -0.91 1.98 8.69
N GLY A 127 -0.08 0.96 8.93
CA GLY A 127 0.53 0.18 7.86
C GLY A 127 -0.47 -0.57 6.98
N PHE A 128 -1.65 -0.90 7.50
CA PHE A 128 -2.76 -1.43 6.71
C PHE A 128 -3.33 -0.38 5.77
N LEU A 129 -3.66 0.80 6.26
CA LEU A 129 -4.21 1.90 5.45
C LEU A 129 -3.21 2.32 4.37
N GLU A 130 -1.95 2.55 4.75
CA GLU A 130 -0.89 2.94 3.83
C GLU A 130 -0.66 1.87 2.75
N GLY A 131 -0.59 0.60 3.15
CA GLY A 131 -0.35 -0.52 2.23
C GLY A 131 -1.53 -0.83 1.31
N ARG A 132 -2.77 -0.66 1.78
CA ARG A 132 -3.98 -0.95 1.00
C ARG A 132 -4.28 0.14 -0.02
N TYR A 133 -4.11 1.41 0.38
CA TYR A 133 -4.55 2.54 -0.44
C TYR A 133 -3.39 3.33 -1.07
N GLY A 134 -2.13 2.95 -0.81
CA GLY A 134 -0.96 3.66 -1.33
C GLY A 134 -0.90 5.09 -0.81
N ALA A 135 -1.27 5.28 0.46
CA ALA A 135 -1.46 6.58 1.09
C ALA A 135 -0.47 6.77 2.25
N SER A 136 -0.37 7.99 2.78
CA SER A 136 0.21 8.25 4.10
C SER A 136 -0.89 8.63 5.08
N VAL A 137 -0.72 8.23 6.35
CA VAL A 137 -1.68 8.54 7.41
C VAL A 137 -1.00 9.40 8.46
N ASP A 138 -1.53 10.60 8.66
CA ASP A 138 -1.12 11.50 9.72
C ASP A 138 -2.11 11.41 10.87
N LEU A 139 -1.57 11.16 12.06
CA LEU A 139 -2.36 11.17 13.27
C LEU A 139 -2.15 12.50 13.98
N PRO A 140 -3.23 13.17 14.39
CA PRO A 140 -3.13 14.47 15.03
C PRO A 140 -2.40 14.37 16.38
N ASP A 141 -1.65 15.42 16.70
CA ASP A 141 -0.97 15.55 17.99
C ASP A 141 -1.95 15.97 19.13
N TYR A 142 -3.20 16.31 18.81
CA TYR A 142 -4.19 16.88 19.73
C TYR A 142 -5.58 16.23 19.64
N GLU A 143 -6.31 16.22 20.77
CA GLU A 143 -7.61 15.53 20.98
C GLU A 143 -8.79 16.04 20.13
N ASP A 144 -8.65 17.18 19.44
CA ASP A 144 -9.72 17.84 18.68
C ASP A 144 -9.54 17.78 17.16
N GLU A 145 -8.42 17.25 16.66
CA GLU A 145 -8.15 17.15 15.22
C GLU A 145 -8.57 15.76 14.71
N LEU A 146 -9.07 15.73 13.47
CA LEU A 146 -9.42 14.49 12.77
C LEU A 146 -8.16 13.81 12.23
N GLU A 147 -8.19 12.48 12.13
CA GLU A 147 -7.16 11.72 11.44
C GLU A 147 -7.14 12.09 9.96
N GLN A 148 -5.95 12.27 9.39
CA GLN A 148 -5.77 12.66 8.00
C GLN A 148 -5.14 11.53 7.20
N ILE A 149 -5.64 11.31 5.99
CA ILE A 149 -5.02 10.41 5.02
C ILE A 149 -4.75 11.18 3.73
N ARG A 150 -3.52 11.08 3.25
CA ARG A 150 -3.02 11.78 2.06
C ARG A 150 -2.74 10.78 0.96
N PHE A 151 -3.21 11.10 -0.24
CA PHE A 151 -2.99 10.32 -1.44
C PHE A 151 -2.14 11.13 -2.40
N THR A 152 -0.98 10.60 -2.77
CA THR A 152 -0.01 11.35 -3.57
C THR A 152 0.20 10.67 -4.93
N VAL A 153 0.18 11.47 -6.00
CA VAL A 153 0.52 11.05 -7.36
C VAL A 153 1.53 12.00 -7.97
N ARG A 154 2.47 11.46 -8.75
CA ARG A 154 3.41 12.26 -9.55
C ARG A 154 2.96 12.27 -11.01
N LEU A 155 2.85 13.45 -11.59
CA LEU A 155 2.55 13.67 -13.00
C LEU A 155 3.81 14.17 -13.72
N GLU A 156 4.51 13.26 -14.38
CA GLU A 156 5.77 13.54 -15.08
C GLU A 156 5.56 14.11 -16.49
N GLY A 157 6.56 14.86 -16.98
CA GLY A 157 6.61 15.31 -18.38
C GLY A 157 5.59 16.40 -18.76
N ARG A 158 5.00 17.05 -17.76
CA ARG A 158 4.02 18.13 -17.94
C ARG A 158 4.63 19.48 -17.57
N ASP A 159 4.52 20.44 -18.49
CA ASP A 159 4.90 21.84 -18.24
C ASP A 159 3.77 22.65 -17.60
N THR A 160 2.52 22.24 -17.82
CA THR A 160 1.30 22.91 -17.33
C THR A 160 0.33 21.88 -16.77
N LEU A 161 -0.45 22.27 -15.75
CA LEU A 161 -1.47 21.45 -15.12
C LEU A 161 -2.70 22.30 -14.81
N THR A 162 -3.89 21.78 -15.07
CA THR A 162 -5.17 22.37 -14.63
C THR A 162 -5.62 21.75 -13.31
N ARG A 163 -6.53 22.42 -12.59
CA ARG A 163 -7.09 21.89 -11.34
C ARG A 163 -7.87 20.60 -11.59
N GLU A 164 -8.62 20.53 -12.68
CA GLU A 164 -9.39 19.37 -13.08
C GLU A 164 -8.50 18.18 -13.44
N GLN A 165 -7.36 18.43 -14.10
CA GLN A 165 -6.35 17.41 -14.37
C GLN A 165 -5.75 16.84 -13.09
N ALA A 166 -5.41 17.71 -12.14
CA ALA A 166 -4.88 17.30 -10.85
C ALA A 166 -5.89 16.43 -10.08
N PHE A 167 -7.15 16.86 -10.01
CA PHE A 167 -8.22 16.09 -9.37
C PHE A 167 -8.44 14.73 -10.05
N HIS A 168 -8.50 14.70 -11.37
CA HIS A 168 -8.69 13.45 -12.11
C HIS A 168 -7.50 12.48 -11.94
N ALA A 169 -6.27 13.00 -11.86
CA ALA A 169 -5.11 12.19 -11.55
C ALA A 169 -5.22 11.54 -10.18
N LEU A 170 -5.64 12.29 -9.15
CA LEU A 170 -5.89 11.72 -7.83
C LEU A 170 -6.98 10.64 -7.87
N TRP A 171 -8.09 10.92 -8.56
CA TRP A 171 -9.23 10.03 -8.65
C TRP A 171 -8.87 8.68 -9.31
N GLU A 172 -8.12 8.71 -10.42
CA GLU A 172 -7.83 7.51 -11.21
C GLU A 172 -6.54 6.78 -10.80
N GLN A 173 -5.56 7.47 -10.23
CA GLN A 173 -4.23 6.92 -10.00
C GLN A 173 -3.90 6.67 -8.52
N THR A 174 -4.83 6.95 -7.60
CA THR A 174 -4.63 6.71 -6.16
C THR A 174 -5.73 5.84 -5.56
N GLY A 175 -5.52 5.39 -4.32
CA GLY A 175 -6.52 4.63 -3.57
C GLY A 175 -7.65 5.47 -2.97
N GLY A 176 -7.73 6.79 -3.22
CA GLY A 176 -8.70 7.67 -2.56
C GLY A 176 -10.17 7.27 -2.77
N VAL A 177 -10.55 6.95 -4.01
CA VAL A 177 -11.92 6.50 -4.33
C VAL A 177 -12.23 5.17 -3.67
N GLN A 178 -11.27 4.25 -3.63
CA GLN A 178 -11.43 2.97 -2.95
C GLN A 178 -11.61 3.16 -1.44
N PHE A 179 -10.79 4.02 -0.83
CA PHE A 179 -10.90 4.36 0.59
C PHE A 179 -12.28 4.95 0.91
N HIS A 180 -12.75 5.92 0.12
CA HIS A 180 -14.08 6.52 0.31
C HIS A 180 -15.19 5.47 0.24
N ASN A 181 -15.19 4.64 -0.81
CA ASN A 181 -16.22 3.61 -1.01
C ASN A 181 -16.24 2.54 0.10
N GLU A 182 -15.10 2.19 0.67
CA GLU A 182 -15.01 1.21 1.76
C GLU A 182 -15.28 1.83 3.14
N SER A 183 -15.11 3.15 3.26
CA SER A 183 -15.44 3.94 4.46
C SER A 183 -16.94 4.19 4.60
N ASP A 184 -17.69 4.29 3.49
CA ASP A 184 -19.15 4.40 3.53
C ASP A 184 -19.83 3.06 3.86
N HIS A 185 -20.31 2.93 5.09
CA HIS A 185 -21.06 1.77 5.57
C HIS A 185 -22.47 1.65 4.96
N GLY A 186 -22.97 2.69 4.29
CA GLY A 186 -24.39 2.87 4.02
C GLY A 186 -24.92 2.33 2.70
N THR A 187 -24.12 2.29 1.63
CA THR A 187 -24.75 2.40 0.31
C THR A 187 -24.33 1.38 -0.76
N PHE A 188 -23.04 1.09 -1.00
CA PHE A 188 -22.67 0.24 -2.15
C PHE A 188 -21.38 -0.60 -2.02
N GLY A 189 -20.68 -0.58 -0.88
CA GLY A 189 -19.43 -1.31 -0.69
C GLY A 189 -19.61 -2.83 -0.54
N SER A 190 -18.94 -3.63 -1.38
CA SER A 190 -18.81 -5.08 -1.16
C SER A 190 -17.90 -5.43 0.03
N GLU A 191 -17.05 -4.49 0.43
CA GLU A 191 -16.16 -4.58 1.59
C GLU A 191 -16.34 -3.36 2.50
N ASN A 192 -16.22 -3.57 3.81
CA ASN A 192 -16.43 -2.55 4.84
C ASN A 192 -15.08 -2.33 5.54
N LEU A 193 -14.56 -1.10 5.50
CA LEU A 193 -13.26 -0.75 6.09
C LEU A 193 -13.18 -1.13 7.58
N GLY A 194 -14.24 -0.92 8.35
CA GLY A 194 -14.29 -1.33 9.76
C GLY A 194 -14.13 -2.84 9.96
N ARG A 195 -14.73 -3.66 9.09
CA ARG A 195 -14.51 -5.12 9.08
C ARG A 195 -13.07 -5.46 8.71
N LEU A 196 -12.55 -4.89 7.62
CA LEU A 196 -11.21 -5.18 7.11
C LEU A 196 -10.13 -4.79 8.12
N LEU A 197 -10.23 -3.59 8.68
CA LEU A 197 -9.34 -3.10 9.72
C LEU A 197 -9.45 -3.98 10.97
N HIS A 198 -10.65 -4.39 11.37
CA HIS A 198 -10.80 -5.29 12.51
C HIS A 198 -10.13 -6.64 12.29
N GLU A 199 -10.33 -7.27 11.13
CA GLU A 199 -9.68 -8.53 10.75
C GLU A 199 -8.15 -8.39 10.80
N GLU A 200 -7.63 -7.30 10.25
CA GLU A 200 -6.21 -7.02 10.28
C GLU A 200 -5.66 -6.84 11.70
N LEU A 201 -6.35 -6.06 12.52
CA LEU A 201 -5.93 -5.83 13.90
C LEU A 201 -6.01 -7.11 14.72
N VAL A 202 -6.98 -7.99 14.49
CA VAL A 202 -7.08 -9.27 15.21
C VAL A 202 -5.87 -10.15 14.94
N ASP A 203 -5.44 -10.25 13.67
CA ASP A 203 -4.33 -11.11 13.27
C ASP A 203 -2.95 -10.45 13.41
N SER A 204 -2.89 -9.16 13.74
CA SER A 204 -1.63 -8.43 13.91
C SER A 204 -0.96 -8.67 15.27
N ILE A 205 0.34 -8.93 15.24
CA ILE A 205 1.24 -8.89 16.39
C ILE A 205 1.95 -7.54 16.37
N VAL A 206 2.01 -6.87 17.53
CA VAL A 206 2.71 -5.59 17.73
C VAL A 206 3.57 -5.70 18.98
N ILE A 207 4.86 -5.35 18.85
CA ILE A 207 5.81 -5.31 19.97
C ILE A 207 5.50 -4.07 20.81
N GLY A 208 5.36 -4.26 22.14
CA GLY A 208 4.91 -3.21 23.06
C GLY A 208 5.82 -1.98 23.09
N ASP A 209 7.09 -2.15 23.44
CA ASP A 209 8.12 -1.10 23.35
C ASP A 209 8.93 -1.28 22.07
N ARG A 210 8.29 -1.00 20.93
CA ARG A 210 8.92 -1.20 19.62
C ARG A 210 10.23 -0.43 19.49
N TRP A 211 10.32 0.78 20.03
CA TRP A 211 11.52 1.61 19.89
C TRP A 211 12.70 1.03 20.66
N ALA A 212 12.48 0.62 21.92
CA ALA A 212 13.52 -0.04 22.69
C ALA A 212 13.94 -1.37 22.06
N VAL A 213 12.98 -2.18 21.61
CA VAL A 213 13.28 -3.49 21.03
C VAL A 213 14.03 -3.38 19.69
N ILE A 214 13.64 -2.46 18.81
CA ILE A 214 14.34 -2.26 17.54
C ILE A 214 15.76 -1.71 17.78
N ASN A 215 15.94 -0.79 18.75
CA ASN A 215 17.28 -0.31 19.11
C ASN A 215 18.14 -1.42 19.72
N GLU A 216 17.59 -2.23 20.63
CA GLU A 216 18.30 -3.38 21.20
C GLU A 216 18.68 -4.39 20.12
N ALA A 217 17.77 -4.68 19.18
CA ALA A 217 18.04 -5.56 18.05
C ALA A 217 19.16 -5.02 17.13
N ALA A 218 19.23 -3.69 16.95
CA ALA A 218 20.26 -3.05 16.15
C ALA A 218 21.65 -3.07 16.82
N GLU A 219 21.69 -3.06 18.16
CA GLU A 219 22.93 -3.12 18.94
C GLU A 219 23.41 -4.55 19.22
N MET A 220 22.52 -5.54 19.12
CA MET A 220 22.82 -6.95 19.39
C MET A 220 23.60 -7.60 18.25
N GLU A 221 24.72 -8.27 18.59
CA GLU A 221 25.45 -9.06 17.61
C GLU A 221 24.68 -10.31 17.19
N LEU A 222 24.74 -10.67 15.91
CA LEU A 222 24.08 -11.87 15.37
C LEU A 222 24.50 -13.16 16.12
N ALA A 223 25.74 -13.23 16.59
CA ALA A 223 26.23 -14.37 17.36
C ALA A 223 25.46 -14.55 18.68
N ASP A 224 25.15 -13.46 19.38
CA ASP A 224 24.39 -13.49 20.63
C ASP A 224 22.93 -13.86 20.38
N ALA A 225 22.33 -13.33 19.31
CA ALA A 225 21.00 -13.74 18.88
C ALA A 225 20.95 -15.25 18.58
N MET A 226 21.97 -15.77 17.89
CA MET A 226 22.06 -17.21 17.58
C MET A 226 22.32 -18.08 18.80
N LEU A 227 22.98 -17.58 19.85
CA LEU A 227 23.07 -18.29 21.13
C LEU A 227 21.68 -18.47 21.77
N ASP A 228 20.83 -17.43 21.73
CA ASP A 228 19.47 -17.53 22.24
C ASP A 228 18.60 -18.49 21.40
N VAL A 229 18.68 -18.38 20.08
CA VAL A 229 18.01 -19.30 19.14
C VAL A 229 18.42 -20.74 19.43
N ASN A 230 19.71 -21.07 19.35
CA ASN A 230 20.22 -22.43 19.52
C ASN A 230 19.99 -22.98 20.92
N GLY A 231 19.99 -22.13 21.95
CA GLY A 231 19.66 -22.52 23.32
C GLY A 231 18.19 -22.91 23.52
N LYS A 232 17.31 -22.56 22.57
CA LYS A 232 15.86 -22.77 22.64
C LYS A 232 15.31 -23.71 21.56
N VAL A 233 16.08 -23.97 20.49
CA VAL A 233 15.74 -24.93 19.44
C VAL A 233 15.39 -26.30 20.04
N GLY A 234 14.20 -26.82 19.68
CA GLY A 234 13.69 -28.11 20.17
C GLY A 234 13.06 -28.07 21.57
N GLY A 235 13.03 -26.90 22.23
CA GLY A 235 12.35 -26.67 23.50
C GLY A 235 10.98 -26.01 23.36
N THR A 236 10.30 -25.78 24.49
CA THR A 236 9.06 -24.98 24.56
C THR A 236 9.32 -23.52 24.93
N ARG A 237 10.59 -23.09 24.97
CA ARG A 237 10.99 -21.72 25.35
C ARG A 237 11.05 -20.84 24.12
N GLU A 238 10.53 -19.63 24.25
CA GLU A 238 10.39 -18.68 23.15
C GLU A 238 11.59 -17.72 23.11
N ILE A 239 11.99 -17.31 21.90
CA ILE A 239 13.00 -16.25 21.70
C ILE A 239 12.46 -14.90 22.18
N THR A 240 13.35 -13.97 22.51
CA THR A 240 12.94 -12.61 22.90
C THR A 240 12.50 -11.79 21.69
N ASP A 241 11.77 -10.69 21.91
CA ASP A 241 11.32 -9.81 20.82
C ASP A 241 12.48 -9.23 19.97
N PRO A 242 13.62 -8.78 20.56
CA PRO A 242 14.79 -8.37 19.76
C PRO A 242 15.36 -9.50 18.90
N VAL A 243 15.44 -10.73 19.44
CA VAL A 243 15.92 -11.90 18.68
C VAL A 243 14.95 -12.25 17.55
N ALA A 244 13.64 -12.10 17.76
CA ALA A 244 12.64 -12.29 16.71
C ALA A 244 12.79 -11.27 15.57
N VAL A 245 13.06 -10.00 15.89
CA VAL A 245 13.35 -8.93 14.92
C VAL A 245 14.60 -9.24 14.09
N ILE A 246 15.67 -9.73 14.73
CA ILE A 246 16.91 -10.15 14.04
C ILE A 246 16.65 -11.36 13.15
N CYS A 247 15.95 -12.38 13.67
CA CYS A 247 15.59 -13.56 12.88
C CYS A 247 14.78 -13.18 11.64
N ALA A 248 13.82 -12.26 11.77
CA ALA A 248 13.08 -11.74 10.63
C ALA A 248 14.02 -11.07 9.62
N GLY A 249 14.96 -10.24 10.07
CA GLY A 249 15.96 -9.58 9.23
C GLY A 249 16.86 -10.54 8.45
N GLU A 250 17.37 -11.59 9.10
CA GLU A 250 18.19 -12.61 8.45
C GLU A 250 17.39 -13.42 7.41
N LEU A 251 16.14 -13.75 7.72
CA LEU A 251 15.27 -14.51 6.83
C LEU A 251 14.79 -13.67 5.63
N LEU A 252 14.66 -12.35 5.78
CA LEU A 252 14.42 -11.42 4.66
C LEU A 252 15.49 -11.52 3.58
N ALA A 253 16.75 -11.77 3.96
CA ALA A 253 17.85 -11.87 3.00
C ALA A 253 17.71 -13.07 2.05
N ILE A 254 16.88 -14.06 2.40
CA ILE A 254 16.63 -15.25 1.59
C ILE A 254 15.62 -14.96 0.46
N SER A 255 14.54 -14.21 0.74
CA SER A 255 13.63 -13.69 -0.29
C SER A 255 12.93 -12.42 0.15
N ALA A 256 13.58 -11.27 -0.07
CA ALA A 256 13.06 -9.99 0.39
C ALA A 256 11.74 -9.61 -0.31
N GLU A 257 11.59 -9.90 -1.60
CA GLU A 257 10.39 -9.54 -2.37
C GLU A 257 9.15 -10.33 -1.92
N ASP A 258 9.32 -11.57 -1.46
CA ASP A 258 8.21 -12.45 -1.05
C ASP A 258 7.84 -12.38 0.44
N THR A 259 8.50 -11.51 1.22
CA THR A 259 8.38 -11.49 2.69
C THR A 259 8.04 -10.11 3.29
N PRO A 260 6.96 -9.44 2.84
CA PRO A 260 6.57 -8.13 3.36
C PRO A 260 6.25 -8.12 4.86
N GLU A 261 5.69 -9.18 5.44
CA GLU A 261 5.39 -9.22 6.88
C GLU A 261 6.64 -9.38 7.74
N LEU A 262 7.64 -10.15 7.29
CA LEU A 262 8.94 -10.18 7.96
C LEU A 262 9.63 -8.81 7.88
N ARG A 263 9.44 -8.06 6.79
CA ARG A 263 9.96 -6.69 6.65
C ARG A 263 9.30 -5.75 7.64
N LYS A 264 7.98 -5.85 7.78
CA LYS A 264 7.24 -5.06 8.76
C LYS A 264 7.69 -5.38 10.18
N LEU A 265 7.90 -6.66 10.50
CA LEU A 265 8.38 -7.06 11.83
C LEU A 265 9.77 -6.50 12.11
N ASN A 266 10.68 -6.67 11.16
CA ASN A 266 12.07 -6.24 11.29
C ASN A 266 12.22 -4.72 11.40
N ARG A 267 11.45 -3.94 10.63
CA ARG A 267 11.61 -2.47 10.58
C ARG A 267 10.70 -1.70 11.51
N TYR A 268 9.47 -2.19 11.70
CA TYR A 268 8.41 -1.44 12.37
C TYR A 268 7.90 -2.14 13.64
N GLY A 269 8.39 -3.35 13.94
CA GLY A 269 8.02 -4.09 15.15
C GLY A 269 6.59 -4.62 15.15
N TYR A 270 5.98 -4.81 13.98
CA TYR A 270 4.66 -5.43 13.83
C TYR A 270 4.58 -6.33 12.61
N CYS A 271 3.66 -7.29 12.61
CA CYS A 271 3.32 -8.07 11.42
C CYS A 271 1.92 -8.69 11.54
N ASN A 272 1.29 -8.98 10.41
CA ASN A 272 0.14 -9.89 10.37
C ASN A 272 0.64 -11.33 10.53
N GLN A 273 0.21 -12.00 11.60
CA GLN A 273 0.69 -13.31 11.97
C GLN A 273 0.40 -14.39 10.91
N ALA A 274 -0.83 -14.43 10.38
CA ALA A 274 -1.23 -15.45 9.44
C ALA A 274 -0.42 -15.32 8.14
N ARG A 275 -0.21 -14.08 7.68
CA ARG A 275 0.61 -13.80 6.50
C ARG A 275 2.10 -14.06 6.75
N ALA A 276 2.64 -13.67 7.91
CA ALA A 276 4.02 -14.01 8.29
C ALA A 276 4.26 -15.52 8.34
N ALA A 277 3.30 -16.31 8.83
CA ALA A 277 3.42 -17.77 8.85
C ALA A 277 3.48 -18.37 7.43
N ILE A 278 2.72 -17.82 6.48
CA ILE A 278 2.78 -18.21 5.06
C ILE A 278 4.16 -17.87 4.48
N GLU A 279 4.70 -16.69 4.78
CA GLU A 279 6.04 -16.26 4.35
C GLU A 279 7.14 -17.19 4.86
N LEU A 280 7.10 -17.57 6.15
CA LEU A 280 8.03 -18.55 6.71
C LEU A 280 7.90 -19.92 6.03
N GLY A 281 6.69 -20.34 5.69
CA GLY A 281 6.45 -21.57 4.93
C GLY A 281 7.10 -21.55 3.55
N LYS A 282 6.99 -20.43 2.82
CA LYS A 282 7.65 -20.26 1.51
C LYS A 282 9.18 -20.34 1.64
N ILE A 283 9.75 -19.71 2.66
CA ILE A 283 11.19 -19.79 2.90
C ILE A 283 11.59 -21.23 3.23
N TYR A 284 10.81 -21.93 4.07
CA TYR A 284 11.07 -23.34 4.39
C TYR A 284 11.06 -24.24 3.13
N ASP A 285 10.07 -24.04 2.24
CA ASP A 285 9.91 -24.81 1.00
C ASP A 285 11.00 -24.50 -0.04
N SER A 286 11.68 -23.35 0.07
CA SER A 286 12.88 -23.04 -0.73
C SER A 286 14.08 -23.95 -0.41
N ASN A 287 13.93 -24.82 0.60
CA ASN A 287 14.91 -25.78 1.08
C ASN A 287 16.24 -25.11 1.48
N PRO A 288 16.22 -24.25 2.52
CA PRO A 288 17.41 -23.58 2.99
C PRO A 288 18.44 -24.62 3.43
N THR A 289 19.62 -24.59 2.82
CA THR A 289 20.68 -25.58 3.07
C THR A 289 21.44 -25.32 4.37
N ASN A 290 21.17 -24.19 5.04
CA ASN A 290 21.85 -23.74 6.24
C ASN A 290 21.03 -24.11 7.50
N ASN A 291 21.66 -24.83 8.42
CA ASN A 291 21.03 -25.24 9.68
C ASN A 291 20.62 -24.04 10.55
N ASP A 292 21.34 -22.91 10.47
CA ASP A 292 21.01 -21.71 11.24
C ASP A 292 19.71 -21.07 10.72
N ASP A 293 19.48 -21.09 9.41
CA ASP A 293 18.24 -20.55 8.82
C ASP A 293 17.04 -21.42 9.19
N LEU A 294 17.20 -22.75 9.20
CA LEU A 294 16.19 -23.66 9.72
C LEU A 294 15.90 -23.38 11.20
N ALA A 295 16.93 -23.19 12.03
CA ALA A 295 16.76 -22.87 13.44
C ALA A 295 15.97 -21.56 13.63
N ARG A 296 16.31 -20.50 12.88
CA ARG A 296 15.60 -19.21 12.88
C ARG A 296 14.14 -19.37 12.45
N LEU A 297 13.86 -20.10 11.37
CA LEU A 297 12.50 -20.37 10.89
C LEU A 297 11.65 -21.04 11.98
N HIS A 298 12.17 -22.10 12.59
CA HIS A 298 11.48 -22.82 13.65
C HIS A 298 11.22 -21.93 14.87
N MET A 299 12.21 -21.13 15.27
CA MET A 299 12.06 -20.29 16.46
C MET A 299 11.15 -19.10 16.24
N LEU A 300 11.24 -18.44 15.09
CA LEU A 300 10.36 -17.33 14.74
C LEU A 300 8.91 -17.82 14.58
N GLY A 301 8.70 -18.98 13.95
CA GLY A 301 7.37 -19.61 13.88
C GLY A 301 6.79 -19.92 15.26
N THR A 302 7.62 -20.41 16.19
CA THR A 302 7.20 -20.67 17.58
C THR A 302 6.84 -19.38 18.31
N TRP A 303 7.64 -18.32 18.15
CA TRP A 303 7.38 -17.00 18.72
C TRP A 303 6.06 -16.39 18.21
N LEU A 304 5.77 -16.51 16.90
CA LEU A 304 4.49 -16.07 16.33
C LEU A 304 3.29 -16.76 17.01
N VAL A 305 3.37 -18.08 17.19
CA VAL A 305 2.31 -18.85 17.86
C VAL A 305 2.16 -18.45 19.32
N ALA A 306 3.25 -18.14 19.99
CA ALA A 306 3.25 -17.74 21.39
C ALA A 306 2.59 -16.38 21.63
N LYS A 307 2.95 -15.36 20.84
CA LYS A 307 2.35 -14.02 20.88
C LYS A 307 0.83 -14.06 20.67
N ARG A 308 0.35 -14.89 19.73
CA ARG A 308 -1.09 -15.11 19.52
C ARG A 308 -1.83 -15.58 20.76
N ASN A 309 -1.20 -16.47 21.52
CA ASN A 309 -1.80 -17.08 22.69
C ASN A 309 -1.64 -16.22 23.96
N GLY A 310 -1.06 -15.02 23.84
CA GLY A 310 -0.79 -14.11 24.96
C GLY A 310 0.17 -14.70 26.01
N ARG A 311 1.09 -15.58 25.57
CA ARG A 311 2.08 -16.21 26.46
C ARG A 311 3.30 -15.32 26.72
N ILE A 312 3.48 -14.32 25.86
CA ILE A 312 4.54 -13.29 25.83
C ILE A 312 4.01 -12.03 25.16
#